data_AF-A0A1F8T011-F1
#
_entry.id   AF-A0A1F8T011-F1
#
_cell.length_a   1.000
_cell.length_b   1.000
_cell.length_c   1.000
_cell.angle_alpha   90.00
_cell.angle_beta   90.00
_cell.angle_gamma   90.00
#
_symmetry.space_group_name_H-M   'P 1'
#
loop_
_entity.id
_entity.type
_entity.pdbx_description
1 polymer ?
#
loop_
_entity_poly.entity_id
_entity_poly.type
_entity_poly.pdbx_seq_one_letter_code
_entity_poly.pdbx_strand_id
1 'polypeptide(L)' 'MDSGLIRKREKAKRYAEQRERIHLKSLFVTFDGDNNPHTVKYVDNAWQCDCDFFQTRQTCSHTMALEMIMEGCSWSG' A
#
# COMPACT_ATOMS: atom_id res chain seq x y z
N MET A 1 7.75 33.08 -4.21
CA MET A 1 7.54 31.89 -3.37
C MET A 1 6.05 31.63 -3.31
N ASP A 2 5.59 30.47 -3.78
CA ASP A 2 4.17 30.11 -3.75
C ASP A 2 3.79 29.64 -2.34
N SER A 3 3.33 30.58 -1.51
CA SER A 3 2.96 30.33 -0.11
C SER A 3 1.83 29.29 0.04
N GLY A 4 1.04 29.09 -1.02
CA GLY A 4 0.01 28.05 -1.09
C GLY A 4 0.59 26.63 -1.15
N LEU A 5 1.58 26.40 -2.02
CA LEU A 5 2.26 25.09 -2.12
C LEU A 5 2.99 24.70 -0.84
N ILE A 6 3.62 25.67 -0.14
CA ILE A 6 4.30 25.42 1.14
C ILE A 6 3.31 24.90 2.18
N ARG A 7 2.17 25.59 2.36
CA ARG A 7 1.12 25.15 3.31
C ARG A 7 0.54 23.79 2.95
N LYS A 8 0.36 23.49 1.66
CA LYS A 8 -0.10 22.15 1.21
C LYS A 8 0.91 21.06 1.55
N ARG A 9 2.21 21.31 1.41
CA ARG A 9 3.26 20.35 1.76
C ARG A 9 3.30 20.06 3.27
N GLU A 10 3.15 21.08 4.11
CA GLU A 10 3.04 20.92 5.57
C GLU A 10 1.81 20.08 5.95
N LYS A 11 0.67 20.36 5.31
CA LYS A 11 -0.57 19.60 5.52
C LYS A 11 -0.41 18.14 5.09
N ALA A 12 0.25 17.88 3.96
CA ALA A 12 0.52 16.54 3.47
C ALA A 12 1.36 15.72 4.45
N LYS A 13 2.42 16.31 5.02
CA LYS A 13 3.23 15.65 6.07
C LYS A 13 2.39 15.25 7.27
N ARG A 14 1.57 16.18 7.79
CA ARG A 14 0.65 15.90 8.91
C ARG A 14 -0.32 14.76 8.60
N TYR A 15 -0.85 14.71 7.38
CA TYR A 15 -1.75 13.65 6.96
C TYR A 15 -1.07 12.29 6.82
N ALA A 16 0.20 12.24 6.44
CA ALA A 16 0.97 10.99 6.40
C ALA A 16 1.19 10.39 7.81
N GLU A 17 1.21 11.22 8.85
CA GLU A 17 1.31 10.78 10.26
C GLU A 17 -0.05 10.37 10.84
N GLN A 18 -1.15 10.94 10.34
CA GLN A 18 -2.53 10.65 10.76
C GLN A 18 -3.14 9.48 9.97
N ARG A 19 -2.48 8.31 10.05
CA ARG A 19 -2.83 7.12 9.25
C ARG A 19 -4.26 6.62 9.49
N GLU A 20 -4.84 6.88 10.66
CA GLU A 20 -6.23 6.54 11.00
C GLU A 20 -7.27 7.21 10.09
N ARG A 21 -6.88 8.29 9.41
CA ARG A 21 -7.72 9.02 8.45
C ARG A 21 -7.68 8.43 7.05
N ILE A 22 -6.80 7.45 6.82
CA ILE A 22 -6.56 6.84 5.51
C ILE A 22 -7.35 5.53 5.47
N HIS A 23 -8.32 5.49 4.57
CA HIS A 23 -9.14 4.31 4.30
C HIS A 23 -8.75 3.72 2.96
N LEU A 24 -8.15 2.53 2.98
CA LEU A 24 -7.77 1.84 1.76
C LEU A 24 -8.93 0.98 1.26
N LYS A 25 -9.38 1.23 0.04
CA LYS A 25 -10.43 0.45 -0.65
C LYS A 25 -9.86 -0.62 -1.57
N SER A 26 -8.86 -0.23 -2.33
CA SER A 26 -8.19 -1.12 -3.28
C SER A 26 -6.76 -0.67 -3.51
N LEU A 27 -5.88 -1.62 -3.81
CA LEU A 27 -4.49 -1.38 -4.15
C LEU A 27 -4.12 -2.14 -5.42
N PHE A 28 -3.28 -1.52 -6.25
CA PHE A 28 -2.64 -2.14 -7.40
C PHE A 28 -1.22 -1.63 -7.46
N VAL A 29 -0.26 -2.52 -7.28
CA VAL A 29 1.17 -2.20 -7.22
C VAL A 29 1.93 -3.19 -8.08
N THR A 30 2.86 -2.67 -8.88
CA THR A 30 3.95 -3.48 -9.43
C THR A 30 5.09 -3.45 -8.43
N PHE A 31 5.48 -4.62 -7.94
CA PHE A 31 6.59 -4.81 -7.04
C PHE A 31 7.79 -5.27 -7.85
N ASP A 32 8.83 -4.46 -7.95
CA ASP A 32 10.09 -4.86 -8.60
C ASP A 32 10.82 -5.85 -7.69
N GLY A 33 10.56 -7.15 -7.91
CA GLY A 33 11.25 -8.23 -7.22
C GLY A 33 12.65 -8.46 -7.77
N ASP A 34 13.46 -9.23 -7.04
CA ASP A 34 14.87 -9.48 -7.39
C ASP A 34 15.04 -10.14 -8.77
N ASN A 35 14.09 -10.99 -9.17
CA ASN A 35 14.14 -11.71 -10.45
C ASN A 35 13.22 -11.05 -11.49
N ASN A 36 11.96 -10.79 -11.11
CA ASN A 36 10.91 -10.33 -11.99
C ASN A 36 9.98 -9.37 -11.25
N PRO A 37 9.34 -8.43 -11.97
CA PRO A 37 8.26 -7.63 -11.41
C PRO A 37 7.03 -8.51 -11.12
N HIS A 38 6.36 -8.21 -10.00
CA HIS A 38 5.18 -8.91 -9.51
C HIS A 38 4.00 -7.95 -9.37
N THR A 39 2.83 -8.35 -9.82
CA THR A 39 1.60 -7.58 -9.61
C THR A 39 0.98 -7.97 -8.27
N VAL A 40 0.87 -7.00 -7.36
CA VAL A 40 0.18 -7.15 -6.08
C VAL A 40 -1.09 -6.33 -6.07
N LYS A 41 -2.18 -6.93 -5.62
CA LYS A 41 -3.50 -6.31 -5.55
C LYS A 41 -4.11 -6.53 -4.18
N TYR A 42 -4.86 -5.54 -3.74
CA TYR A 42 -5.82 -5.69 -2.66
C TYR A 42 -7.17 -5.26 -3.21
N VAL A 43 -8.10 -6.19 -3.37
CA VAL A 43 -9.44 -5.95 -3.94
C VAL A 43 -10.42 -6.85 -3.22
N ASP A 44 -11.64 -6.37 -2.96
CA ASP A 44 -12.71 -7.13 -2.29
C ASP A 44 -12.23 -7.77 -0.97
N ASN A 45 -11.50 -6.98 -0.18
CA ASN A 45 -10.94 -7.38 1.11
C ASN A 45 -9.97 -8.58 1.06
N ALA A 46 -9.40 -8.88 -0.11
CA ALA A 46 -8.49 -9.99 -0.33
C ALA A 46 -7.19 -9.54 -1.02
N TRP A 47 -6.07 -10.09 -0.53
CA TRP A 47 -4.77 -9.96 -1.18
C TRP A 47 -4.65 -10.89 -2.38
N GLN A 48 -3.97 -10.42 -3.42
CA GLN A 48 -3.55 -11.25 -4.55
C GLN A 48 -2.13 -10.85 -4.94
N CYS A 49 -1.28 -11.84 -5.19
CA CYS A 49 0.02 -11.63 -5.79
C CYS A 49 0.26 -12.73 -6.83
N ASP A 50 0.85 -12.36 -7.97
CA ASP A 50 1.15 -13.29 -9.06
C ASP A 50 2.40 -14.15 -8.83
N CYS A 51 3.10 -14.00 -7.70
CA CYS A 51 4.27 -14.83 -7.39
C CYS A 51 3.87 -16.25 -6.96
N ASP A 52 4.70 -17.24 -7.31
CA ASP A 52 4.44 -18.66 -7.05
C ASP A 52 4.22 -18.96 -5.56
N PHE A 53 4.96 -18.27 -4.68
CA PHE A 53 4.83 -18.46 -3.24
C PHE A 53 3.44 -18.06 -2.75
N PHE A 54 2.87 -16.96 -3.26
CA PHE A 54 1.52 -16.53 -2.90
C PHE A 54 0.48 -17.53 -3.38
N GLN A 55 0.62 -18.06 -4.60
CA GLN A 55 -0.33 -19.03 -5.14
C GLN A 55 -0.47 -20.29 -4.26
N THR A 56 0.62 -20.69 -3.59
CA THR A 56 0.63 -21.88 -2.73
C THR A 56 0.26 -21.61 -1.27
N ARG A 57 0.52 -20.40 -0.75
CA ARG A 57 0.38 -20.08 0.68
C ARG A 57 -0.65 -19.00 1.00
N GLN A 58 -1.21 -18.33 -0.01
CA GLN A 58 -2.07 -17.15 0.12
C GLN A 58 -1.41 -16.01 0.92
N THR A 59 -0.07 -15.96 0.91
CA THR A 59 0.76 -14.92 1.50
C THR A 59 2.14 -14.94 0.84
N CYS A 60 2.82 -13.80 0.75
CA CYS A 60 4.20 -13.71 0.27
C CYS A 60 4.90 -12.47 0.83
N SER A 61 6.22 -12.36 0.62
CA SER A 61 7.00 -11.18 1.04
C SER A 61 6.43 -9.86 0.49
N HIS A 62 5.86 -9.85 -0.73
CA HIS A 62 5.30 -8.65 -1.32
C HIS A 62 4.04 -8.16 -0.60
N THR A 63 3.10 -9.07 -0.29
CA THR A 63 1.90 -8.70 0.48
C THR A 63 2.27 -8.32 1.90
N MET A 64 3.18 -9.06 2.54
CA MET A 64 3.69 -8.73 3.88
C MET A 64 4.32 -7.33 3.93
N ALA A 65 5.13 -6.97 2.93
CA ALA A 65 5.76 -5.66 2.85
C ALA A 65 4.70 -4.54 2.74
N LEU A 66 3.67 -4.73 1.92
CA LEU A 66 2.60 -3.75 1.77
C LEU A 66 1.74 -3.64 3.03
N GLU A 67 1.48 -4.76 3.71
CA GLU A 67 0.82 -4.76 5.02
C GLU A 67 1.61 -3.94 6.05
N MET A 68 2.94 -4.11 6.11
CA MET A 68 3.81 -3.32 6.99
C MET A 68 3.82 -1.83 6.64
N ILE A 69 3.87 -1.48 5.35
CA ILE A 69 3.84 -0.07 4.90
C ILE A 69 2.53 0.61 5.29
N MET A 70 1.43 -0.15 5.25
CA MET A 70 0.08 0.34 5.53
C MET A 70 -0.33 0.12 6.99
N GLU A 71 0.57 -0.31 7.85
CA GLU A 71 0.31 -0.45 9.28
C GLU A 71 -0.19 0.89 9.86
N GLY A 72 -1.33 0.84 10.57
CA GLY A 72 -2.01 2.02 11.12
C GLY A 72 -2.99 2.70 10.17
N CYS A 73 -3.06 2.31 8.90
CA CYS A 73 -4.17 2.67 8.02
C CYS A 73 -5.39 1.77 8.29
N SER A 74 -6.59 2.29 8.06
CA SER A 74 -7.80 1.47 8.14
C SER A 74 -8.05 0.78 6.81
N TRP A 75 -8.16 -0.54 6.83
CA TRP A 75 -8.62 -1.33 5.69
C TRP A 75 -10.14 -1.30 5.67
N SER A 76 -10.72 -0.73 4.61
CA SER A 76 -12.16 -0.69 4.42
C SER A 76 -12.51 -1.55 3.22
N GLY A 77 -12.85 -2.80 3.47
CA GLY A 77 -13.49 -3.72 2.53
C GLY A 77 -14.78 -4.25 3.12
#